data_AF-A0A453RG48-F1
#
_entry.id   AF-A0A453RG48-F1
#
_cell.length_a   1.000
_cell.length_b   1.000
_cell.length_c   1.000
_cell.angle_alpha   90.00
_cell.angle_beta   90.00
_cell.angle_gamma   90.00
#
_symmetry.space_group_name_H-M   'P 1'
#
loop_
_entity.id
_entity.type
_entity.pdbx_description
1 polymer ?
#
loop_
_entity_poly.entity_id
_entity_poly.type
_entity_poly.pdbx_seq_one_letter_code
_entity_poly.pdbx_strand_id
1 'polypeptide(L)'
;AIRELLFDDMLSQSRKTGGNGGDGGEKLSINKKKVHQAEKMIRGALVELYKGLGYLKTYRSLNMLAFVKILKKFDKVTAKEVQTIYLKVVESSYFNSSDKAIRLMDDVEELFVRHFASGDKRKAMKYLKPNQKEESHATTFFIGLFTGGFVALFIGYCIMAHISGMYTHQSNKVYMSTSYPVLSMFSLFFLHLFLYGCNIFMWRKTRINYAFIFEFAPTKELKYRDVFLICTTSMTIVVGVMFAHLTLIVKGYSSSTVQAIPGCLLLVFLLVLVCPFKILYRSSRYHFLIAIRNIILTPFYKVVMVDFFMADQLCSQVPLLRTLEYLACYYITSSYKTQDYGYCTRVKHFRDLAYAVSFLPYYWRAMQCARRWFDEGDINHIVNLGKYVSAMLAAGTKVAYENDNSAGWLSLVVIVSSVATIYQLYWDFVKDWGLLQFNSKNPWLRNDLILKQKYIYFISMVCSLK
;
A
#
# COMPACT_ATOMS: atom_id res chain seq x y z
N ALA A 1 5.25 9.63 -39.63
CA ALA A 1 5.58 8.35 -38.95
C ALA A 1 5.52 7.13 -39.87
N ILE A 2 4.39 6.41 -40.03
CA ILE A 2 4.35 5.17 -40.87
C ILE A 2 4.62 5.47 -42.35
N ARG A 3 4.05 6.58 -42.85
CA ARG A 3 4.30 7.07 -44.20
C ARG A 3 5.80 7.29 -44.42
N GLU A 4 6.45 8.05 -43.54
CA GLU A 4 7.91 8.32 -43.58
C GLU A 4 8.74 7.03 -43.48
N LEU A 5 8.35 6.09 -42.62
CA LEU A 5 9.05 4.80 -42.45
C LEU A 5 9.09 3.96 -43.74
N LEU A 6 8.05 4.07 -44.56
CA LEU A 6 7.91 3.35 -45.83
C LEU A 6 8.23 4.24 -47.05
N PHE A 7 8.39 5.54 -46.87
CA PHE A 7 8.50 6.53 -47.94
C PHE A 7 9.76 6.32 -48.78
N ASP A 8 10.90 6.03 -48.15
CA ASP A 8 12.17 5.79 -48.84
C ASP A 8 12.13 4.51 -49.69
N ASP A 9 11.46 3.46 -49.20
CA ASP A 9 11.29 2.21 -49.94
C ASP A 9 10.31 2.40 -51.13
N MET A 10 9.31 3.29 -50.99
CA MET A 10 8.39 3.64 -52.09
C MET A 10 9.01 4.61 -53.12
N LEU A 11 9.83 5.58 -52.69
CA LEU A 11 10.50 6.55 -53.56
C LEU A 11 11.69 5.95 -54.32
N SER A 12 12.47 5.08 -53.67
CA SER A 12 13.56 4.35 -54.32
C SER A 12 13.05 3.44 -55.45
N GLN A 13 11.79 3.00 -55.36
CA GLN A 13 11.10 2.29 -56.45
C GLN A 13 10.59 3.24 -57.55
N SER A 14 9.99 4.39 -57.21
CA SER A 14 9.53 5.36 -58.21
C SER A 14 10.66 5.91 -59.08
N ARG A 15 11.90 5.92 -58.58
CA ARG A 15 13.09 6.28 -59.38
C ARG A 15 13.59 5.14 -60.27
N LYS A 16 13.30 3.87 -59.95
CA LYS A 16 13.68 2.70 -60.75
C LYS A 16 12.72 2.42 -61.91
N THR A 17 11.43 2.73 -61.76
CA THR A 17 10.43 2.54 -62.84
C THR A 17 10.44 3.64 -63.91
N GLY A 18 11.21 4.72 -63.72
CA GLY A 18 11.38 5.80 -64.70
C GLY A 18 12.52 5.59 -65.70
N GLY A 19 13.27 4.49 -65.62
CA GLY A 19 14.41 4.21 -66.49
C GLY A 19 14.46 2.75 -66.92
N ASN A 20 14.30 2.53 -68.23
CA ASN A 20 14.39 1.28 -68.98
C ASN A 20 13.24 0.27 -68.88
N GLY A 21 12.59 0.08 -70.03
CA GLY A 21 11.81 -1.10 -70.35
C GLY A 21 12.70 -2.34 -70.47
N GLY A 22 12.25 -3.43 -69.86
CA GLY A 22 12.86 -4.75 -69.91
C GLY A 22 11.95 -5.72 -69.19
N ASP A 23 11.35 -6.63 -69.97
CA ASP A 23 10.47 -7.71 -69.54
C ASP A 23 11.21 -8.68 -68.61
N GLY A 24 10.55 -9.08 -67.52
CA GLY A 24 11.11 -9.96 -66.49
C GLY A 24 10.48 -9.71 -65.12
N GLY A 25 9.68 -10.64 -64.63
CA GLY A 25 8.93 -10.54 -63.37
C GLY A 25 9.81 -10.30 -62.13
N GLU A 26 10.10 -9.04 -61.81
CA GLU A 26 10.77 -8.65 -60.57
C GLU A 26 9.77 -8.65 -59.41
N LYS A 27 9.87 -9.66 -58.55
CA LYS A 27 9.17 -9.70 -57.25
C LYS A 27 9.57 -8.50 -56.40
N LEU A 28 8.56 -7.69 -56.08
CA LEU A 28 8.60 -6.54 -55.17
C LEU A 28 9.41 -6.84 -53.88
N SER A 29 10.57 -6.19 -53.68
CA SER A 29 11.39 -6.38 -52.48
C SER A 29 11.18 -5.25 -51.45
N ILE A 30 9.99 -5.16 -50.84
CA ILE A 30 9.79 -4.28 -49.68
C ILE A 30 10.52 -4.88 -48.47
N ASN A 31 11.25 -4.06 -47.69
CA ASN A 31 11.95 -4.55 -46.51
C ASN A 31 10.96 -5.14 -45.49
N LYS A 32 10.92 -6.47 -45.40
CA LYS A 32 10.00 -7.21 -44.51
C LYS A 32 10.08 -6.75 -43.05
N LYS A 33 11.23 -6.27 -42.58
CA LYS A 33 11.38 -5.74 -41.20
C LYS A 33 10.65 -4.41 -41.02
N LYS A 34 10.72 -3.50 -42.00
CA LYS A 34 9.99 -2.21 -41.96
C LYS A 34 8.48 -2.41 -42.06
N VAL A 35 8.03 -3.33 -42.92
CA VAL A 35 6.60 -3.72 -43.02
C VAL A 35 6.11 -4.30 -41.70
N HIS A 36 6.86 -5.21 -41.09
CA HIS A 36 6.49 -5.78 -39.80
C HIS A 36 6.47 -4.73 -38.68
N GLN A 37 7.38 -3.75 -38.71
CA GLN A 37 7.38 -2.62 -37.78
C GLN A 37 6.15 -1.73 -37.98
N ALA A 38 5.80 -1.39 -39.22
CA ALA A 38 4.59 -0.63 -39.54
C ALA A 38 3.32 -1.37 -39.11
N GLU A 39 3.24 -2.68 -39.38
CA GLU A 39 2.16 -3.54 -38.93
C GLU A 39 2.00 -3.50 -37.41
N LYS A 40 3.11 -3.61 -36.66
CA LYS A 40 3.11 -3.53 -35.19
C LYS A 40 2.63 -2.16 -34.69
N MET A 41 3.03 -1.07 -35.36
CA MET A 41 2.58 0.29 -35.02
C MET A 41 1.08 0.47 -35.26
N ILE A 42 0.56 0.02 -36.40
CA ILE A 42 -0.88 0.08 -36.72
C ILE A 42 -1.67 -0.76 -35.71
N ARG A 43 -1.21 -1.98 -35.43
CA ARG A 43 -1.84 -2.86 -34.43
C ARG A 43 -1.92 -2.19 -33.07
N GLY A 44 -0.83 -1.58 -32.60
CA GLY A 44 -0.81 -0.84 -31.34
C GLY A 44 -1.74 0.37 -31.33
N ALA A 45 -1.77 1.14 -32.42
CA ALA A 45 -2.64 2.31 -32.56
C ALA A 45 -4.13 1.94 -32.53
N LEU A 46 -4.53 0.85 -33.22
CA LEU A 46 -5.91 0.37 -33.19
C LEU A 46 -6.33 -0.11 -31.80
N VAL A 47 -5.44 -0.77 -31.06
CA VAL A 47 -5.72 -1.19 -29.67
C VAL A 47 -5.93 0.02 -28.75
N GLU A 48 -5.07 1.05 -28.84
CA GLU A 48 -5.24 2.26 -28.02
C GLU A 48 -6.46 3.08 -28.45
N LEU A 49 -6.76 3.17 -29.76
CA LEU A 49 -7.98 3.81 -30.26
C LEU A 49 -9.24 3.10 -29.71
N TYR A 50 -9.30 1.77 -29.81
CA TYR A 50 -10.41 0.97 -29.31
C TYR A 50 -10.61 1.17 -27.80
N LYS A 51 -9.51 1.24 -27.03
CA LYS A 51 -9.54 1.54 -25.60
C LYS A 51 -10.05 2.95 -25.29
N GLY A 52 -9.60 3.96 -26.05
CA GLY A 52 -10.08 5.33 -25.95
C GLY A 52 -11.59 5.45 -26.22
N LEU A 53 -12.08 4.75 -27.24
CA LEU A 53 -13.51 4.64 -27.55
C LEU A 53 -14.29 3.95 -26.42
N GLY A 54 -13.71 2.91 -25.81
CA GLY A 54 -14.24 2.29 -24.61
C GLY A 54 -14.40 3.26 -23.42
N TYR A 55 -13.43 4.16 -23.22
CA TYR A 55 -13.54 5.22 -22.21
C TYR A 55 -14.66 6.22 -22.53
N LEU A 56 -14.82 6.63 -23.78
CA LEU A 56 -15.93 7.50 -24.20
C LEU A 56 -17.30 6.84 -23.97
N LYS A 57 -17.43 5.54 -24.28
CA LYS A 57 -18.63 4.76 -24.00
C LYS A 57 -18.94 4.71 -22.49
N THR A 58 -17.92 4.52 -21.67
CA THR A 58 -18.05 4.50 -20.20
C THR A 58 -18.37 5.89 -19.64
N TYR A 59 -17.77 6.94 -20.20
CA TYR A 59 -18.07 8.32 -19.84
C TYR A 59 -19.54 8.65 -20.11
N ARG A 60 -20.07 8.28 -21.28
CA ARG A 60 -21.49 8.47 -21.62
C ARG A 60 -22.41 7.80 -20.59
N SER A 61 -22.20 6.52 -20.31
CA SER A 61 -23.08 5.77 -19.40
C SER A 61 -23.01 6.25 -17.95
N LEU A 62 -21.81 6.58 -17.45
CA LEU A 62 -21.61 7.10 -16.11
C LEU A 62 -22.23 8.48 -15.92
N ASN A 63 -22.06 9.39 -16.89
CA ASN A 63 -22.64 10.72 -16.79
C ASN A 63 -24.17 10.70 -16.91
N MET A 64 -24.74 9.88 -17.79
CA MET A 64 -26.20 9.67 -17.82
C MET A 64 -26.72 9.19 -16.46
N LEU A 65 -26.07 8.21 -15.85
CA LEU A 65 -26.43 7.72 -14.52
C LEU A 65 -26.27 8.80 -13.44
N ALA A 66 -25.25 9.65 -13.54
CA ALA A 66 -25.05 10.77 -12.63
C ALA A 66 -26.18 11.79 -12.73
N PHE A 67 -26.59 12.18 -13.95
CA PHE A 67 -27.72 13.07 -14.18
C PHE A 67 -29.04 12.49 -13.63
N VAL A 68 -29.32 11.21 -13.89
CA VAL A 68 -30.48 10.52 -13.30
C VAL A 68 -30.46 10.61 -11.77
N LYS A 69 -29.31 10.35 -11.15
CA LYS A 69 -29.17 10.34 -9.69
C LYS A 69 -29.27 11.73 -9.07
N ILE A 70 -28.66 12.75 -9.67
CA ILE A 70 -28.68 14.11 -9.13
C ILE A 70 -30.05 14.75 -9.29
N LEU A 71 -30.73 14.53 -10.42
CA LEU A 71 -32.11 15.00 -10.63
C LEU A 71 -33.08 14.31 -9.67
N LYS A 72 -32.97 12.99 -9.49
CA LYS A 72 -33.77 12.27 -8.48
C LYS A 72 -33.52 12.78 -7.05
N LYS A 73 -32.28 13.15 -6.74
CA LYS A 73 -31.93 13.74 -5.44
C LYS A 73 -32.50 15.16 -5.30
N PHE A 74 -32.47 15.96 -6.37
CA PHE A 74 -33.05 17.30 -6.40
C PHE A 74 -34.55 17.26 -6.16
N ASP A 75 -35.28 16.42 -6.89
CA ASP A 75 -36.73 16.25 -6.74
C ASP A 75 -37.10 15.85 -5.31
N LYS A 76 -36.35 14.89 -4.75
CA LYS A 76 -36.55 14.44 -3.35
C LYS A 76 -36.31 15.54 -2.31
N VAL A 77 -35.34 16.43 -2.53
CA VAL A 77 -34.98 17.49 -1.56
C VAL A 77 -35.88 18.70 -1.69
N THR A 78 -36.29 19.04 -2.91
CA THR A 78 -37.06 20.25 -3.20
C THR A 78 -38.57 20.01 -3.28
N ALA A 79 -39.00 18.74 -3.25
CA ALA A 79 -40.39 18.31 -3.46
C ALA A 79 -40.98 18.84 -4.78
N LYS A 80 -40.14 18.99 -5.81
CA LYS A 80 -40.53 19.34 -7.18
C LYS A 80 -40.35 18.13 -8.09
N GLU A 81 -41.13 18.04 -9.16
CA GLU A 81 -41.03 16.94 -10.16
C GLU A 81 -40.40 17.45 -11.46
N VAL A 82 -39.10 17.81 -11.42
CA VAL A 82 -38.40 18.36 -12.59
C VAL A 82 -37.52 17.35 -13.30
N GLN A 83 -37.29 16.16 -12.70
CA GLN A 83 -36.44 15.13 -13.27
C GLN A 83 -36.83 14.81 -14.71
N THR A 84 -38.11 14.61 -15.01
CA THR A 84 -38.59 14.22 -16.34
C THR A 84 -38.32 15.29 -17.40
N ILE A 85 -38.33 16.57 -17.02
CA ILE A 85 -38.09 17.70 -17.92
C ILE A 85 -36.61 17.79 -18.27
N TYR A 86 -35.74 17.84 -17.26
CA TYR A 86 -34.31 17.98 -17.48
C TYR A 86 -33.67 16.71 -18.06
N LEU A 87 -34.18 15.54 -17.73
CA LEU A 87 -33.64 14.28 -18.23
C LEU A 87 -33.86 14.16 -19.75
N LYS A 88 -34.97 14.68 -20.30
CA LYS A 88 -35.16 14.79 -21.76
C LYS A 88 -34.10 15.67 -22.43
N VAL A 89 -33.68 16.76 -21.78
CA VAL A 89 -32.61 17.65 -22.27
C VAL A 89 -31.26 16.93 -22.24
N VAL A 90 -30.99 16.18 -21.17
CA VAL A 90 -29.75 15.40 -21.04
C VAL A 90 -29.72 14.26 -22.07
N GLU A 91 -30.85 13.59 -22.31
CA GLU A 91 -30.95 12.51 -23.29
C GLU A 91 -30.73 13.00 -24.73
N SER A 92 -31.24 14.19 -25.07
CA SER A 92 -31.07 14.80 -26.39
C SER A 92 -29.69 15.43 -26.60
N SER A 93 -28.96 15.70 -25.51
CA SER A 93 -27.61 16.27 -25.56
C SER A 93 -26.63 15.38 -26.32
N TYR A 94 -25.73 16.00 -27.09
CA TYR A 94 -24.86 15.32 -28.06
C TYR A 94 -24.00 14.19 -27.46
N PHE A 95 -23.55 14.32 -26.22
CA PHE A 95 -22.75 13.28 -25.56
C PHE A 95 -23.52 11.95 -25.38
N ASN A 96 -24.85 12.00 -25.32
CA ASN A 96 -25.70 10.82 -25.22
C ASN A 96 -26.38 10.48 -26.55
N SER A 97 -26.82 11.46 -27.34
CA SER A 97 -27.49 11.19 -28.62
C SER A 97 -26.51 10.72 -29.71
N SER A 98 -25.23 11.07 -29.63
CA SER A 98 -24.23 10.63 -30.60
C SER A 98 -23.86 9.15 -30.45
N ASP A 99 -23.91 8.42 -31.55
CA ASP A 99 -23.46 7.03 -31.68
C ASP A 99 -22.13 6.89 -32.43
N LYS A 100 -21.51 8.01 -32.85
CA LYS A 100 -20.24 8.03 -33.62
C LYS A 100 -19.14 7.21 -32.96
N ALA A 101 -18.98 7.34 -31.64
CA ALA A 101 -17.98 6.59 -30.89
C ALA A 101 -18.28 5.08 -30.84
N ILE A 102 -19.55 4.68 -30.86
CA ILE A 102 -19.97 3.28 -30.88
C ILE A 102 -19.71 2.70 -32.26
N ARG A 103 -20.15 3.40 -33.32
CA ARG A 103 -19.90 2.98 -34.71
C ARG A 103 -18.41 2.85 -35.01
N LEU A 104 -17.61 3.86 -34.63
CA LEU A 104 -16.16 3.80 -34.83
C LEU A 104 -15.50 2.66 -34.05
N MET A 105 -16.07 2.27 -32.91
CA MET A 105 -15.57 1.12 -32.14
C MET A 105 -15.86 -0.20 -32.87
N ASP A 106 -17.05 -0.31 -33.48
CA ASP A 106 -17.43 -1.47 -34.30
C ASP A 106 -16.57 -1.54 -35.58
N ASP A 107 -16.30 -0.39 -36.23
CA ASP A 107 -15.43 -0.30 -37.41
C ASP A 107 -13.99 -0.75 -37.09
N VAL A 108 -13.45 -0.30 -35.95
CA VAL A 108 -12.12 -0.73 -35.47
C VAL A 108 -12.10 -2.22 -35.18
N GLU A 109 -13.17 -2.78 -34.61
CA GLU A 109 -13.31 -4.21 -34.36
C GLU A 109 -13.27 -5.01 -35.66
N GLU A 110 -14.08 -4.64 -36.63
CA GLU A 110 -14.13 -5.29 -37.95
C GLU A 110 -12.78 -5.22 -38.67
N LEU A 111 -12.17 -4.04 -38.69
CA LEU A 111 -10.86 -3.82 -39.31
C LEU A 111 -9.77 -4.67 -38.63
N PHE A 112 -9.83 -4.79 -37.30
CA PHE A 112 -8.88 -5.63 -36.57
C PHE A 112 -9.08 -7.13 -36.83
N VAL A 113 -10.34 -7.58 -36.89
CA VAL A 113 -10.70 -8.97 -37.22
C VAL A 113 -10.18 -9.35 -38.59
N ARG A 114 -10.40 -8.49 -39.58
CA ARG A 114 -10.01 -8.72 -40.97
C ARG A 114 -8.50 -8.74 -41.16
N HIS A 115 -7.79 -7.75 -40.62
CA HIS A 115 -6.36 -7.54 -40.94
C HIS A 115 -5.38 -8.19 -39.95
N PHE A 116 -5.77 -8.45 -38.70
CA PHE A 116 -4.86 -8.94 -37.65
C PHE A 116 -5.27 -10.26 -37.00
N ALA A 117 -6.54 -10.69 -37.16
CA ALA A 117 -7.05 -11.91 -36.53
C ALA A 117 -7.52 -12.99 -37.51
N SER A 118 -7.32 -12.79 -38.83
CA SER A 118 -7.67 -13.78 -39.86
C SER A 118 -9.15 -14.19 -39.82
N GLY A 119 -10.06 -13.26 -39.49
CA GLY A 119 -11.49 -13.53 -39.38
C GLY A 119 -11.95 -14.07 -38.01
N ASP A 120 -11.03 -14.40 -37.09
CA ASP A 120 -11.41 -14.87 -35.76
C ASP A 120 -11.74 -13.69 -34.82
N LYS A 121 -13.04 -13.49 -34.60
CA LYS A 121 -13.57 -12.48 -33.69
C LYS A 121 -13.08 -12.65 -32.25
N ARG A 122 -13.01 -13.88 -31.72
CA ARG A 122 -12.54 -14.11 -30.34
C ARG A 122 -11.08 -13.73 -30.18
N LYS A 123 -10.25 -14.09 -31.16
CA LYS A 123 -8.84 -13.71 -31.19
C LYS A 123 -8.66 -12.20 -31.27
N ALA A 124 -9.40 -11.50 -32.15
CA ALA A 124 -9.37 -10.04 -32.24
C ALA A 124 -9.76 -9.37 -30.91
N MET A 125 -10.86 -9.82 -30.30
CA MET A 125 -11.34 -9.28 -29.03
C MET A 125 -10.34 -9.47 -27.90
N LYS A 126 -9.57 -10.56 -27.88
CA LYS A 126 -8.48 -10.77 -26.91
C LYS A 126 -7.34 -9.75 -27.04
N TYR A 127 -7.10 -9.22 -28.25
CA TYR A 127 -6.11 -8.18 -28.50
C TYR A 127 -6.65 -6.77 -28.23
N LEU A 128 -7.89 -6.47 -28.66
CA LEU A 128 -8.52 -5.16 -28.51
C LEU A 128 -8.98 -4.87 -27.08
N LYS A 129 -9.54 -5.89 -26.43
CA LYS A 129 -9.79 -5.93 -24.99
C LYS A 129 -8.82 -6.94 -24.41
N PRO A 130 -7.55 -6.58 -24.18
CA PRO A 130 -6.72 -7.40 -23.33
C PRO A 130 -7.47 -7.44 -22.00
N ASN A 131 -8.15 -8.56 -21.72
CA ASN A 131 -8.95 -8.72 -20.51
C ASN A 131 -8.13 -8.12 -19.38
N GLN A 132 -8.73 -7.21 -18.60
CA GLN A 132 -8.20 -6.92 -17.27
C GLN A 132 -7.97 -8.31 -16.68
N LYS A 133 -6.69 -8.71 -16.53
CA LYS A 133 -6.27 -10.10 -16.26
C LYS A 133 -7.36 -10.78 -15.46
N GLU A 134 -8.00 -11.82 -15.99
CA GLU A 134 -8.94 -12.63 -15.22
C GLU A 134 -8.27 -12.87 -13.88
N GLU A 135 -8.90 -12.36 -12.81
CA GLU A 135 -8.27 -12.32 -11.50
C GLU A 135 -7.96 -13.78 -11.13
N SER A 136 -6.68 -14.14 -11.10
CA SER A 136 -6.28 -15.54 -11.01
C SER A 136 -6.84 -16.16 -9.73
N HIS A 137 -7.68 -17.19 -9.87
CA HIS A 137 -8.15 -18.00 -8.74
C HIS A 137 -6.98 -18.65 -7.99
N ALA A 138 -5.82 -18.81 -8.64
CA ALA A 138 -4.60 -19.30 -8.01
C ALA A 138 -4.16 -18.41 -6.84
N THR A 139 -4.26 -17.07 -6.96
CA THR A 139 -3.93 -16.16 -5.86
C THR A 139 -4.78 -16.44 -4.63
N THR A 140 -6.10 -16.60 -4.81
CA THR A 140 -7.03 -16.91 -3.71
C THR A 140 -6.75 -18.30 -3.12
N PHE A 141 -6.46 -19.30 -3.97
CA PHE A 141 -6.06 -20.63 -3.53
C PHE A 141 -4.80 -20.59 -2.66
N PHE A 142 -3.74 -19.90 -3.12
CA PHE A 142 -2.49 -19.78 -2.35
C PHE A 142 -2.68 -19.01 -1.05
N ILE A 143 -3.50 -17.95 -1.04
CA ILE A 143 -3.86 -17.27 0.21
C ILE A 143 -4.46 -18.29 1.20
N GLY A 144 -5.41 -19.10 0.76
CA GLY A 144 -6.03 -20.15 1.59
C GLY A 144 -5.01 -21.20 2.06
N LEU A 145 -4.18 -21.71 1.16
CA LEU A 145 -3.13 -22.70 1.46
C LEU A 145 -2.15 -22.19 2.52
N PHE A 146 -1.60 -20.98 2.33
CA PHE A 146 -0.66 -20.39 3.29
C PHE A 146 -1.34 -20.02 4.61
N THR A 147 -2.61 -19.58 4.59
CA THR A 147 -3.37 -19.34 5.82
C THR A 147 -3.55 -20.64 6.61
N GLY A 148 -3.97 -21.73 5.95
CA GLY A 148 -4.10 -23.05 6.59
C GLY A 148 -2.77 -23.57 7.11
N GLY A 149 -1.70 -23.43 6.32
CA GLY A 149 -0.34 -23.80 6.73
C GLY A 149 0.17 -22.99 7.92
N PHE A 150 -0.07 -21.67 7.94
CA PHE A 150 0.25 -20.82 9.08
C PHE A 150 -0.48 -21.28 10.34
N VAL A 151 -1.80 -21.50 10.27
CA VAL A 151 -2.58 -21.96 11.44
C VAL A 151 -2.07 -23.30 11.95
N ALA A 152 -1.84 -24.28 11.07
CA ALA A 152 -1.33 -25.59 11.45
C ALA A 152 0.06 -25.53 12.11
N LEU A 153 1.00 -24.78 11.50
CA LEU A 153 2.35 -24.60 12.05
C LEU A 153 2.33 -23.81 13.36
N PHE A 154 1.44 -22.83 13.50
CA PHE A 154 1.30 -22.04 14.72
C PHE A 154 0.74 -22.87 15.88
N ILE A 155 -0.27 -23.71 15.61
CA ILE A 155 -0.76 -24.68 16.61
C ILE A 155 0.37 -25.62 17.02
N GLY A 156 1.11 -26.18 16.06
CA GLY A 156 2.28 -27.02 16.33
C GLY A 156 3.33 -26.29 17.17
N TYR A 157 3.61 -25.03 16.86
CA TYR A 157 4.53 -24.18 17.63
C TYR A 157 4.07 -24.00 19.07
N CYS A 158 2.79 -23.68 19.29
CA CYS A 158 2.21 -23.52 20.62
C CYS A 158 2.29 -24.83 21.43
N ILE A 159 1.99 -25.97 20.82
CA ILE A 159 2.10 -27.30 21.46
C ILE A 159 3.55 -27.57 21.86
N MET A 160 4.50 -27.40 20.94
CA MET A 160 5.93 -27.60 21.22
C MET A 160 6.43 -26.65 22.32
N ALA A 161 6.01 -25.39 22.29
CA ALA A 161 6.37 -24.38 23.29
C ALA A 161 5.83 -24.73 24.68
N HIS A 162 4.63 -25.33 24.74
CA HIS A 162 4.03 -25.80 25.98
C HIS A 162 4.75 -27.05 26.52
N ILE A 163 4.96 -28.07 25.70
CA ILE A 163 5.65 -29.32 26.08
C ILE A 163 7.08 -29.04 26.56
N SER A 164 7.77 -28.10 25.92
CA SER A 164 9.13 -27.71 26.31
C SER A 164 9.21 -26.84 27.57
N GLY A 165 8.09 -26.59 28.25
CA GLY A 165 8.06 -25.86 29.52
C GLY A 165 8.53 -24.41 29.41
N MET A 166 8.56 -23.82 28.21
CA MET A 166 9.14 -22.48 28.00
C MET A 166 8.39 -21.36 28.73
N TYR A 167 7.13 -21.61 29.11
CA TYR A 167 6.29 -20.65 29.86
C TYR A 167 6.35 -20.83 31.39
N THR A 168 7.19 -21.74 31.90
CA THR A 168 7.39 -21.92 33.34
C THR A 168 8.32 -20.83 33.92
N HIS A 169 8.19 -20.57 35.23
CA HIS A 169 8.87 -19.47 35.95
C HIS A 169 10.42 -19.52 35.86
N GLN A 170 10.98 -20.69 35.52
CA GLN A 170 12.38 -20.89 35.16
C GLN A 170 12.60 -20.49 33.68
N SER A 171 12.33 -19.23 33.34
CA SER A 171 12.41 -18.74 31.96
C SER A 171 13.74 -19.12 31.32
N ASN A 172 13.68 -19.88 30.21
CA ASN A 172 14.82 -20.06 29.32
C ASN A 172 15.19 -18.68 28.76
N LYS A 173 16.14 -17.99 29.41
CA LYS A 173 16.63 -16.64 29.04
C LYS A 173 16.97 -16.57 27.55
N VAL A 174 17.42 -17.68 26.97
CA VAL A 174 17.70 -17.87 25.55
C VAL A 174 16.47 -17.59 24.68
N TYR A 175 15.31 -18.16 25.01
CA TYR A 175 14.10 -18.03 24.20
C TYR A 175 13.53 -16.60 24.27
N MET A 176 13.41 -16.06 25.48
CA MET A 176 12.85 -14.73 25.72
C MET A 176 13.71 -13.62 25.10
N SER A 177 15.02 -13.85 24.98
CA SER A 177 15.97 -12.87 24.46
C SER A 177 16.29 -13.03 22.97
N THR A 178 15.90 -14.14 22.35
CA THR A 178 16.26 -14.48 20.95
C THR A 178 15.03 -14.74 20.08
N SER A 179 14.26 -15.77 20.39
CA SER A 179 13.14 -16.23 19.54
C SER A 179 11.91 -15.36 19.69
N TYR A 180 11.55 -15.01 20.93
CA TYR A 180 10.35 -14.23 21.21
C TYR A 180 10.40 -12.82 20.57
N PRO A 181 11.51 -12.05 20.66
CA PRO A 181 11.58 -10.74 20.03
C PRO A 181 11.45 -10.81 18.50
N VAL A 182 12.08 -11.80 17.85
CA VAL A 182 11.94 -12.00 16.39
C VAL A 182 10.49 -12.33 16.01
N LEU A 183 9.88 -13.31 16.70
CA LEU A 183 8.49 -13.70 16.44
C LEU A 183 7.52 -12.53 16.69
N SER A 184 7.68 -11.81 17.80
CA SER A 184 6.88 -10.64 18.15
C SER A 184 7.00 -9.54 17.09
N MET A 185 8.22 -9.20 16.69
CA MET A 185 8.49 -8.17 15.67
C MET A 185 7.81 -8.49 14.35
N PHE A 186 8.01 -9.71 13.82
CA PHE A 186 7.35 -10.14 12.59
C PHE A 186 5.83 -10.22 12.74
N SER A 187 5.33 -10.66 13.89
CA SER A 187 3.88 -10.76 14.14
C SER A 187 3.22 -9.40 14.10
N LEU A 188 3.80 -8.39 14.76
CA LEU A 188 3.33 -7.02 14.72
C LEU A 188 3.40 -6.43 13.31
N PHE A 189 4.50 -6.67 12.59
CA PHE A 189 4.68 -6.19 11.21
C PHE A 189 3.62 -6.75 10.26
N PHE A 190 3.44 -8.07 10.25
CA PHE A 190 2.51 -8.71 9.34
C PHE A 190 1.05 -8.55 9.78
N LEU A 191 0.77 -8.40 11.08
CA LEU A 191 -0.55 -7.97 11.55
C LEU A 191 -0.90 -6.59 10.98
N HIS A 192 0.04 -5.64 11.03
CA HIS A 192 -0.15 -4.34 10.42
C HIS A 192 -0.39 -4.43 8.91
N LEU A 193 0.39 -5.26 8.20
CA LEU A 193 0.21 -5.48 6.76
C LEU A 193 -1.14 -6.13 6.43
N PHE A 194 -1.61 -7.06 7.27
CA PHE A 194 -2.94 -7.66 7.16
C PHE A 194 -4.05 -6.62 7.33
N LEU A 195 -3.96 -5.78 8.37
CA LEU A 195 -4.91 -4.69 8.60
C LEU A 195 -4.90 -3.68 7.45
N TYR A 196 -3.74 -3.38 6.87
CA TYR A 196 -3.63 -2.59 5.65
C TYR A 196 -4.33 -3.25 4.46
N GLY A 197 -4.22 -4.57 4.29
CA GLY A 197 -4.99 -5.34 3.31
C GLY A 197 -6.50 -5.23 3.51
N CYS A 198 -6.97 -5.29 4.76
CA CYS A 198 -8.37 -5.06 5.12
C CYS A 198 -8.82 -3.63 4.76
N ASN A 199 -7.98 -2.63 4.99
CA ASN A 199 -8.27 -1.25 4.60
C ASN A 199 -8.46 -1.11 3.08
N ILE A 200 -7.55 -1.67 2.27
CA ILE A 200 -7.69 -1.65 0.80
C ILE A 200 -8.97 -2.37 0.37
N PHE A 201 -9.27 -3.52 0.96
CA PHE A 201 -10.51 -4.24 0.67
C PHE A 201 -11.76 -3.38 0.96
N MET A 202 -11.79 -2.74 2.12
CA MET A 202 -12.90 -1.87 2.53
C MET A 202 -13.01 -0.61 1.67
N TRP A 203 -11.89 0.05 1.34
CA TRP A 203 -11.86 1.18 0.42
C TRP A 203 -12.38 0.81 -0.96
N ARG A 204 -11.99 -0.35 -1.50
CA ARG A 204 -12.52 -0.85 -2.78
C ARG A 204 -14.01 -1.14 -2.72
N LYS A 205 -14.50 -1.77 -1.62
CA LYS A 205 -15.93 -2.07 -1.41
C LYS A 205 -16.78 -0.79 -1.30
N THR A 206 -16.25 0.23 -0.64
CA THR A 206 -16.91 1.53 -0.44
C THR A 206 -16.70 2.51 -1.60
N ARG A 207 -15.97 2.09 -2.66
CA ARG A 207 -15.66 2.90 -3.86
C ARG A 207 -14.81 4.14 -3.58
N ILE A 208 -13.99 4.09 -2.54
CA ILE A 208 -12.97 5.11 -2.26
C ILE A 208 -11.79 4.89 -3.21
N ASN A 209 -11.42 5.92 -3.97
CA ASN A 209 -10.30 5.87 -4.90
C ASN A 209 -8.97 6.10 -4.17
N TYR A 210 -8.51 5.10 -3.42
CA TYR A 210 -7.25 5.17 -2.67
C TYR A 210 -6.03 5.37 -3.59
N ALA A 211 -6.07 4.85 -4.82
CA ALA A 211 -4.98 5.05 -5.79
C ALA A 211 -4.80 6.52 -6.15
N PHE A 212 -5.90 7.26 -6.30
CA PHE A 212 -5.86 8.71 -6.48
C PHE A 212 -5.40 9.43 -5.21
N ILE A 213 -5.94 9.09 -4.04
CA ILE A 213 -5.59 9.73 -2.75
C ILE A 213 -4.10 9.60 -2.44
N PHE A 214 -3.53 8.44 -2.73
CA PHE A 214 -2.11 8.15 -2.54
C PHE A 214 -1.24 8.45 -3.77
N GLU A 215 -1.80 9.07 -4.81
CA GLU A 215 -1.10 9.43 -6.04
C GLU A 215 -0.34 8.26 -6.69
N PHE A 216 -0.88 7.04 -6.54
CA PHE A 216 -0.30 5.85 -7.15
C PHE A 216 -0.57 5.82 -8.65
N ALA A 217 0.45 5.43 -9.42
CA ALA A 217 0.26 5.16 -10.83
C ALA A 217 -0.75 3.99 -11.01
N PRO A 218 -1.73 4.08 -11.94
CA PRO A 218 -2.82 3.09 -12.08
C PRO A 218 -2.39 1.63 -12.29
N THR A 219 -1.15 1.39 -12.70
CA THR A 219 -0.60 0.06 -12.98
C THR A 219 0.34 -0.46 -11.90
N LYS A 220 0.65 0.36 -10.89
CA LYS A 220 1.62 0.04 -9.82
C LYS A 220 0.97 -0.16 -8.45
N GLU A 221 -0.35 -0.07 -8.37
CA GLU A 221 -1.07 -0.31 -7.13
C GLU A 221 -0.98 -1.78 -6.68
N LEU A 222 -0.78 -1.99 -5.38
CA LEU A 222 -0.80 -3.31 -4.78
C LEU A 222 -2.25 -3.66 -4.42
N LYS A 223 -2.79 -4.75 -4.98
CA LYS A 223 -4.18 -5.14 -4.72
C LYS A 223 -4.30 -5.78 -3.35
N TYR A 224 -5.48 -5.70 -2.72
CA TYR A 224 -5.74 -6.31 -1.42
C TYR A 224 -5.41 -7.82 -1.36
N ARG A 225 -5.66 -8.56 -2.45
CA ARG A 225 -5.29 -9.99 -2.54
C ARG A 225 -3.78 -10.21 -2.55
N ASP A 226 -3.03 -9.35 -3.24
CA ASP A 226 -1.57 -9.43 -3.27
C ASP A 226 -0.98 -9.12 -1.88
N VAL A 227 -1.56 -8.13 -1.16
CA VAL A 227 -1.20 -7.84 0.23
C VAL A 227 -1.44 -9.04 1.14
N PHE A 228 -2.64 -9.64 1.05
CA PHE A 228 -2.96 -10.83 1.84
C PHE A 228 -2.04 -12.01 1.52
N LEU A 229 -1.73 -12.23 0.24
CA LEU A 229 -0.79 -13.29 -0.16
C LEU A 229 0.61 -13.05 0.42
N ILE A 230 1.15 -11.83 0.30
CA ILE A 230 2.46 -11.48 0.89
C ILE A 230 2.43 -11.72 2.40
N CYS A 231 1.37 -11.29 3.08
CA CYS A 231 1.20 -11.44 4.51
C CYS A 231 1.14 -12.92 4.93
N THR A 232 0.26 -13.72 4.32
CA THR A 232 0.06 -15.11 4.72
C THR A 232 1.29 -15.94 4.39
N THR A 233 1.87 -15.82 3.19
CA THR A 233 3.11 -16.51 2.82
C THR A 233 4.25 -16.17 3.79
N SER A 234 4.44 -14.89 4.11
CA SER A 234 5.53 -14.48 5.01
C SER A 234 5.32 -14.99 6.43
N MET A 235 4.10 -14.93 6.96
CA MET A 235 3.76 -15.47 8.28
C MET A 235 3.94 -16.99 8.35
N THR A 236 3.55 -17.73 7.31
CA THR A 236 3.81 -19.18 7.23
C THR A 236 5.31 -19.47 7.27
N ILE A 237 6.13 -18.71 6.54
CA ILE A 237 7.59 -18.86 6.54
C ILE A 237 8.17 -18.56 7.93
N VAL A 238 7.78 -17.44 8.55
CA VAL A 238 8.27 -17.04 9.88
C VAL A 238 7.94 -18.10 10.92
N VAL A 239 6.67 -18.51 11.01
CA VAL A 239 6.25 -19.53 11.98
C VAL A 239 6.86 -20.89 11.66
N GLY A 240 6.97 -21.27 10.38
CA GLY A 240 7.62 -22.52 9.97
C GLY A 240 9.09 -22.60 10.38
N VAL A 241 9.85 -21.52 10.13
CA VAL A 241 11.26 -21.42 10.57
C VAL A 241 11.35 -21.42 12.09
N MET A 242 10.42 -20.75 12.78
CA MET A 242 10.44 -20.69 14.24
C MET A 242 10.02 -22.00 14.90
N PHE A 243 9.12 -22.76 14.28
CA PHE A 243 8.76 -24.12 14.65
C PHE A 243 9.94 -25.08 14.46
N ALA A 244 10.66 -24.99 13.34
CA ALA A 244 11.86 -25.77 13.11
C ALA A 244 12.97 -25.43 14.13
N HIS A 245 13.21 -24.14 14.38
CA HIS A 245 14.15 -23.66 15.39
C HIS A 245 13.82 -24.20 16.79
N LEU A 246 12.56 -24.09 17.20
CA LEU A 246 12.10 -24.62 18.49
C LEU A 246 12.29 -26.14 18.58
N THR A 247 11.99 -26.86 17.51
CA THR A 247 12.18 -28.32 17.45
C THR A 247 13.66 -28.70 17.62
N LEU A 248 14.58 -27.95 17.01
CA LEU A 248 16.02 -28.17 17.17
C LEU A 248 16.48 -27.93 18.62
N ILE A 249 15.98 -26.86 19.25
CA ILE A 249 16.27 -26.56 20.66
C ILE A 249 15.76 -27.70 21.56
N VAL A 250 14.52 -28.15 21.36
CA VAL A 250 13.92 -29.23 22.16
C VAL A 250 14.67 -30.56 21.99
N LYS A 251 15.24 -30.82 20.82
CA LYS A 251 16.11 -31.98 20.58
C LYS A 251 17.50 -31.87 21.22
N GLY A 252 17.80 -30.78 21.92
CA GLY A 252 19.07 -30.56 22.60
C GLY A 252 20.17 -29.94 21.73
N TYR A 253 19.86 -29.51 20.50
CA TYR A 253 20.84 -28.82 19.66
C TYR A 253 20.94 -27.35 20.09
N SER A 254 21.98 -27.00 20.84
CA SER A 254 22.23 -25.65 21.36
C SER A 254 23.42 -24.93 20.69
N SER A 255 23.86 -25.40 19.52
CA SER A 255 24.97 -24.79 18.78
C SER A 255 24.67 -23.32 18.44
N SER A 256 25.72 -22.49 18.39
CA SER A 256 25.66 -21.10 17.93
C SER A 256 24.98 -20.96 16.56
N THR A 257 25.05 -21.98 15.71
CA THR A 257 24.35 -22.06 14.42
C THR A 257 22.82 -22.07 14.59
N VAL A 258 22.30 -22.77 15.60
CA VAL A 258 20.85 -22.84 15.86
C VAL A 258 20.34 -21.48 16.34
N GLN A 259 21.06 -20.83 17.25
CA GLN A 259 20.71 -19.50 17.77
C GLN A 259 20.78 -18.38 16.72
N ALA A 260 21.56 -18.59 15.64
CA ALA A 260 21.63 -17.66 14.51
C ALA A 260 20.41 -17.74 13.58
N ILE A 261 19.61 -18.83 13.62
CA ILE A 261 18.48 -19.04 12.69
C ILE A 261 17.50 -17.86 12.67
N PRO A 262 17.01 -17.33 13.81
CA PRO A 262 16.05 -16.22 13.80
C PRO A 262 16.66 -14.92 13.24
N GLY A 263 17.98 -14.71 13.43
CA GLY A 263 18.71 -13.58 12.87
C GLY A 263 18.92 -13.72 11.36
N CYS A 264 19.22 -14.92 10.88
CA CYS A 264 19.28 -15.22 9.44
C CYS A 264 17.93 -14.98 8.77
N LEU A 265 16.81 -15.35 9.42
CA LEU A 265 15.47 -15.05 8.93
C LEU A 265 15.26 -13.54 8.76
N LEU A 266 15.59 -12.74 9.79
CA LEU A 266 15.52 -11.28 9.72
C LEU A 266 16.37 -10.73 8.58
N LEU A 267 17.61 -11.19 8.46
CA LEU A 267 18.53 -10.77 7.40
C LEU A 267 17.96 -11.07 6.00
N VAL A 268 17.37 -12.25 5.79
CA VAL A 268 16.75 -12.62 4.50
C VAL A 268 15.61 -11.66 4.15
N PHE A 269 14.72 -11.33 5.10
CA PHE A 269 13.65 -10.36 4.84
C PHE A 269 14.19 -8.97 4.51
N LEU A 270 15.23 -8.50 5.21
CA LEU A 270 15.87 -7.21 4.92
C LEU A 270 16.55 -7.20 3.54
N LEU A 271 17.26 -8.27 3.17
CA LEU A 271 17.87 -8.42 1.85
C LEU A 271 16.82 -8.45 0.74
N VAL A 272 15.71 -9.17 0.95
CA VAL A 272 14.58 -9.17 0.02
C VAL A 272 13.98 -7.78 -0.11
N LEU A 273 13.87 -7.00 0.98
CA LEU A 273 13.32 -5.64 0.92
C LEU A 273 14.13 -4.72 -0.01
N VAL A 274 15.46 -4.74 0.12
CA VAL A 274 16.38 -3.88 -0.66
C VAL A 274 16.78 -4.45 -2.02
N CYS A 275 16.40 -5.70 -2.30
CA CYS A 275 16.81 -6.43 -3.50
C CYS A 275 16.43 -5.68 -4.81
N PRO A 276 17.39 -5.43 -5.72
CA PRO A 276 17.14 -4.70 -6.97
C PRO A 276 16.52 -5.56 -8.08
N PHE A 277 16.56 -6.89 -7.95
CA PHE A 277 16.05 -7.80 -8.97
C PHE A 277 14.51 -7.75 -9.05
N LYS A 278 13.95 -8.13 -10.20
CA LYS A 278 12.50 -8.18 -10.46
C LYS A 278 11.83 -9.39 -9.78
N ILE A 279 12.12 -9.57 -8.51
CA ILE A 279 11.66 -10.66 -7.63
C ILE A 279 10.74 -10.02 -6.57
N LEU A 280 9.65 -10.69 -6.20
CA LEU A 280 8.75 -10.30 -5.10
C LEU A 280 8.34 -8.82 -5.09
N TYR A 281 7.46 -8.41 -6.02
CA TYR A 281 6.83 -7.08 -6.04
C TYR A 281 7.83 -5.90 -5.99
N ARG A 282 8.90 -5.96 -6.80
CA ARG A 282 9.95 -4.93 -6.88
C ARG A 282 9.41 -3.50 -6.83
N SER A 283 8.43 -3.17 -7.67
CA SER A 283 7.88 -1.81 -7.72
C SER A 283 7.41 -1.36 -6.33
N SER A 284 6.58 -2.15 -5.65
CA SER A 284 6.04 -1.81 -4.34
C SER A 284 7.13 -1.65 -3.28
N ARG A 285 8.15 -2.52 -3.26
CA ARG A 285 9.29 -2.40 -2.33
C ARG A 285 10.05 -1.09 -2.52
N TYR A 286 10.33 -0.71 -3.76
CA TYR A 286 11.01 0.55 -4.06
C TYR A 286 10.18 1.77 -3.66
N HIS A 287 8.86 1.76 -3.88
CA HIS A 287 8.00 2.86 -3.41
C HIS A 287 7.97 2.93 -1.88
N PHE A 288 7.95 1.79 -1.18
CA PHE A 288 8.07 1.76 0.28
C PHE A 288 9.40 2.36 0.74
N LEU A 289 10.52 1.96 0.16
CA LEU A 289 11.83 2.52 0.50
C LEU A 289 11.94 4.03 0.21
N ILE A 290 11.35 4.49 -0.89
CA ILE A 290 11.27 5.92 -1.22
C ILE A 290 10.42 6.66 -0.17
N ALA A 291 9.29 6.11 0.25
CA ALA A 291 8.45 6.71 1.29
C ALA A 291 9.20 6.80 2.62
N ILE A 292 9.87 5.72 3.06
CA ILE A 292 10.70 5.74 4.28
C ILE A 292 11.83 6.77 4.18
N ARG A 293 12.51 6.85 3.04
CA ARG A 293 13.53 7.88 2.78
C ARG A 293 12.95 9.29 2.89
N ASN A 294 11.80 9.55 2.26
CA ASN A 294 11.15 10.85 2.31
C ASN A 294 10.73 11.23 3.74
N ILE A 295 10.24 10.27 4.53
CA ILE A 295 9.91 10.48 5.95
C ILE A 295 11.16 10.85 6.74
N ILE A 296 12.26 10.11 6.60
CA ILE A 296 13.52 10.40 7.30
C ILE A 296 14.08 11.77 6.90
N LEU A 297 13.98 12.11 5.61
CA LEU A 297 14.51 13.36 5.04
C LEU A 297 13.43 14.44 4.89
N THR A 298 12.33 14.36 5.65
CA THR A 298 11.16 15.25 5.55
C THR A 298 11.50 16.74 5.41
N PRO A 299 12.51 17.32 6.12
CA PRO A 299 12.81 18.75 5.97
C PRO A 299 13.17 19.17 4.54
N PHE A 300 13.68 18.23 3.74
CA PHE A 300 14.24 18.46 2.40
C PHE A 300 13.29 18.09 1.25
N TYR A 301 12.14 17.47 1.52
CA TYR A 301 11.20 17.01 0.50
C TYR A 301 9.79 17.52 0.77
N LYS A 302 9.02 17.73 -0.31
CA LYS A 302 7.60 18.04 -0.21
C LYS A 302 6.86 16.83 0.37
N VAL A 303 6.07 17.05 1.42
CA VAL A 303 5.29 15.99 2.08
C VAL A 303 4.03 15.72 1.26
N VAL A 304 3.95 14.53 0.66
CA VAL A 304 2.74 14.04 -0.03
C VAL A 304 1.88 13.20 0.92
N MET A 305 0.64 12.91 0.51
CA MET A 305 -0.33 12.19 1.35
C MET A 305 0.17 10.80 1.79
N VAL A 306 0.92 10.10 0.94
CA VAL A 306 1.51 8.78 1.28
C VAL A 306 2.53 8.91 2.39
N ASP A 307 3.41 9.91 2.33
CA ASP A 307 4.46 10.12 3.33
C ASP A 307 3.83 10.48 4.68
N PHE A 308 2.77 11.29 4.66
CA PHE A 308 1.97 11.63 5.84
C PHE A 308 1.31 10.39 6.46
N PHE A 309 0.59 9.61 5.64
CA PHE A 309 -0.10 8.40 6.08
C PHE A 309 0.87 7.37 6.65
N MET A 310 1.98 7.11 5.96
CA MET A 310 2.98 6.13 6.37
C MET A 310 3.70 6.52 7.66
N ALA A 311 4.06 7.81 7.83
CA ALA A 311 4.68 8.28 9.06
C ALA A 311 3.72 8.17 10.26
N ASP A 312 2.42 8.36 10.05
CA ASP A 312 1.43 8.22 11.13
C ASP A 312 1.29 6.75 11.55
N GLN A 313 1.34 5.82 10.59
CA GLN A 313 1.44 4.39 10.90
C GLN A 313 2.70 4.05 11.69
N LEU A 314 3.86 4.67 11.40
CA LEU A 314 5.11 4.44 12.15
C LEU A 314 4.99 4.82 13.62
N CYS A 315 4.16 5.80 13.99
CA CYS A 315 3.91 6.15 15.40
C CYS A 315 3.26 5.00 16.18
N SER A 316 2.48 4.15 15.50
CA SER A 316 1.92 2.93 16.09
C SER A 316 2.90 1.75 16.10
N GLN A 317 4.07 1.87 15.44
CA GLN A 317 5.08 0.81 15.29
C GLN A 317 6.31 1.02 16.18
N VAL A 318 6.24 1.91 17.18
CA VAL A 318 7.33 2.11 18.15
C VAL A 318 7.79 0.79 18.80
N PRO A 319 6.91 -0.12 19.26
CA PRO A 319 7.36 -1.40 19.82
C PRO A 319 8.16 -2.24 18.83
N LEU A 320 7.73 -2.27 17.56
CA LEU A 320 8.42 -2.96 16.48
C LEU A 320 9.80 -2.36 16.23
N LEU A 321 9.91 -1.03 16.15
CA LEU A 321 11.18 -0.33 15.93
C LEU A 321 12.17 -0.56 17.08
N ARG A 322 11.72 -0.50 18.33
CA ARG A 322 12.54 -0.83 19.51
C ARG A 322 13.02 -2.29 19.48
N THR A 323 12.15 -3.20 19.07
CA THR A 323 12.50 -4.62 19.00
C THR A 323 13.52 -4.86 17.87
N LEU A 324 13.38 -4.15 16.75
CA LEU A 324 14.35 -4.20 15.65
C LEU A 324 15.72 -3.66 16.08
N GLU A 325 15.77 -2.55 16.83
CA GLU A 325 17.00 -2.01 17.41
C GLU A 325 17.67 -3.02 18.35
N TYR A 326 16.92 -3.60 19.28
CA TYR A 326 17.42 -4.62 20.19
C TYR A 326 17.98 -5.83 19.42
N LEU A 327 17.26 -6.33 18.40
CA LEU A 327 17.71 -7.44 17.56
C LEU A 327 18.97 -7.10 16.77
N ALA A 328 19.08 -5.88 16.27
CA ALA A 328 20.29 -5.41 15.60
C ALA A 328 21.48 -5.42 16.57
N CYS A 329 21.33 -4.86 17.78
CA CYS A 329 22.37 -4.93 18.80
C CYS A 329 22.74 -6.39 19.13
N TYR A 330 21.74 -7.24 19.39
CA TYR A 330 21.93 -8.63 19.79
C TYR A 330 22.74 -9.46 18.79
N TYR A 331 22.44 -9.31 17.49
CA TYR A 331 23.15 -10.06 16.44
C TYR A 331 24.48 -9.42 16.03
N ILE A 332 24.59 -8.09 15.97
CA ILE A 332 25.83 -7.39 15.60
C ILE A 332 26.92 -7.61 16.66
N THR A 333 26.57 -7.51 17.94
CA THR A 333 27.50 -7.69 19.06
C THR A 333 27.85 -9.16 19.32
N SER A 334 27.24 -10.09 18.56
CA SER A 334 27.35 -11.53 18.81
C SER A 334 26.97 -11.94 20.25
N SER A 335 26.10 -11.17 20.91
CA SER A 335 25.58 -11.46 22.26
C SER A 335 24.95 -12.85 22.36
N TYR A 336 24.40 -13.35 21.24
CA TYR A 336 23.92 -14.73 21.15
C TYR A 336 25.01 -15.78 21.39
N LYS A 337 26.25 -15.56 20.93
CA LYS A 337 27.36 -16.49 21.14
C LYS A 337 27.89 -16.44 22.57
N THR A 338 27.94 -15.25 23.16
CA THR A 338 28.48 -15.03 24.51
C THR A 338 27.46 -15.29 25.61
N GLN A 339 26.19 -15.51 25.26
CA GLN A 339 25.06 -15.71 26.17
C GLN A 339 24.81 -14.54 27.14
N ASP A 340 25.34 -13.35 26.84
CA ASP A 340 25.07 -12.12 27.61
C ASP A 340 23.81 -11.42 27.07
N TYR A 341 22.65 -12.02 27.34
CA TYR A 341 21.35 -11.52 26.89
C TYR A 341 20.99 -10.13 27.43
N GLY A 342 21.65 -9.66 28.48
CA GLY A 342 21.43 -8.33 29.07
C GLY A 342 22.34 -7.24 28.51
N TYR A 343 23.24 -7.56 27.58
CA TYR A 343 24.22 -6.58 27.07
C TYR A 343 23.56 -5.33 26.48
N CYS A 344 22.60 -5.52 25.58
CA CYS A 344 21.94 -4.45 24.84
C CYS A 344 21.04 -3.54 25.72
N THR A 345 20.59 -4.04 26.88
CA THR A 345 19.78 -3.26 27.83
C THR A 345 20.62 -2.61 28.92
N ARG A 346 21.78 -3.20 29.27
CA ARG A 346 22.69 -2.71 30.31
C ARG A 346 23.62 -1.61 29.83
N VAL A 347 24.11 -1.71 28.59
CA VAL A 347 25.05 -0.73 28.03
C VAL A 347 24.33 0.57 27.72
N LYS A 348 24.80 1.67 28.33
CA LYS A 348 24.19 3.01 28.23
C LYS A 348 23.93 3.45 26.78
N HIS A 349 24.91 3.28 25.88
CA HIS A 349 24.77 3.72 24.49
C HIS A 349 23.62 3.02 23.74
N PHE A 350 23.42 1.71 23.94
CA PHE A 350 22.30 0.98 23.32
C PHE A 350 20.96 1.33 23.97
N ARG A 351 20.94 1.51 25.29
CA ARG A 351 19.75 1.99 25.99
C ARG A 351 19.31 3.38 25.52
N ASP A 352 20.25 4.31 25.40
CA ASP A 352 20.01 5.66 24.90
C ASP A 352 19.55 5.64 23.42
N LEU A 353 20.11 4.74 22.60
CA LEU A 353 19.66 4.51 21.23
C LEU A 353 18.22 3.97 21.19
N ALA A 354 17.86 3.01 22.03
CA ALA A 354 16.50 2.48 22.12
C ALA A 354 15.48 3.57 22.51
N TYR A 355 15.87 4.50 23.39
CA TYR A 355 15.06 5.68 23.68
C TYR A 355 14.95 6.58 22.44
N ALA A 356 16.05 6.92 21.78
CA ALA A 356 16.03 7.72 20.55
C ALA A 356 15.13 7.12 19.46
N VAL A 357 15.21 5.82 19.21
CA VAL A 357 14.36 5.08 18.25
C VAL A 357 12.88 5.20 18.60
N SER A 358 12.54 5.28 19.90
CA SER A 358 11.15 5.48 20.35
C SER A 358 10.62 6.88 20.02
N PHE A 359 11.48 7.89 19.96
CA PHE A 359 11.11 9.26 19.62
C PHE A 359 11.03 9.54 18.11
N LEU A 360 11.76 8.77 17.30
CA LEU A 360 11.89 9.02 15.86
C LEU A 360 10.55 9.15 15.11
N PRO A 361 9.55 8.28 15.31
CA PRO A 361 8.28 8.41 14.59
C PRO A 361 7.55 9.72 14.88
N TYR A 362 7.50 10.13 16.15
CA TYR A 362 6.89 11.38 16.57
C TYR A 362 7.67 12.59 16.05
N TYR A 363 9.00 12.52 16.06
CA TYR A 363 9.87 13.54 15.48
C TYR A 363 9.61 13.71 13.98
N TRP A 364 9.57 12.62 13.21
CA TRP A 364 9.28 12.70 11.77
C TRP A 364 7.90 13.30 11.50
N ARG A 365 6.88 12.94 12.28
CA ARG A 365 5.54 13.56 12.17
C ARG A 365 5.55 15.04 12.51
N ALA A 366 6.26 15.45 13.57
CA ALA A 366 6.43 16.86 13.91
C ALA A 366 7.11 17.63 12.77
N MET A 367 8.19 17.09 12.20
CA MET A 367 8.88 17.69 11.06
C MET A 367 8.00 17.76 9.80
N GLN A 368 7.14 16.77 9.57
CA GLN A 368 6.20 16.81 8.44
C GLN A 368 5.17 17.92 8.61
N CYS A 369 4.66 18.10 9.83
CA CYS A 369 3.74 19.19 10.15
C CYS A 369 4.44 20.56 10.02
N ALA A 370 5.69 20.68 10.47
CA ALA A 370 6.49 21.89 10.29
C ALA A 370 6.70 22.23 8.81
N ARG A 371 7.09 21.23 8.00
CA ARG A 371 7.30 21.41 6.55
C ARG A 371 6.02 21.85 5.85
N ARG A 372 4.88 21.23 6.16
CA ARG A 372 3.60 21.60 5.57
C ARG A 372 3.13 22.98 6.01
N TRP A 373 3.38 23.38 7.26
CA TRP A 373 3.12 24.76 7.69
C TRP A 373 3.96 25.76 6.88
N PHE A 374 5.25 25.48 6.69
CA PHE A 374 6.13 26.33 5.88
C PHE A 374 5.67 26.42 4.41
N ASP A 375 5.15 25.31 3.85
CA ASP A 375 4.70 25.25 2.45
C ASP A 375 3.31 25.85 2.22
N GLU A 376 2.36 25.62 3.13
CA GLU A 376 0.93 25.94 2.94
C GLU A 376 0.47 27.15 3.79
N GLY A 377 1.19 27.50 4.86
CA GLY A 377 0.83 28.58 5.78
C GLY A 377 -0.34 28.29 6.73
N ASP A 378 -0.93 27.09 6.70
CA ASP A 378 -2.09 26.74 7.55
C ASP A 378 -1.66 26.48 9.00
N ILE A 379 -2.24 27.25 9.93
CA ILE A 379 -2.02 27.16 11.38
C ILE A 379 -2.38 25.77 11.92
N ASN A 380 -3.34 25.06 11.31
CA ASN A 380 -3.70 23.70 11.74
C ASN A 380 -2.50 22.76 11.73
N HIS A 381 -1.52 22.97 10.83
CA HIS A 381 -0.30 22.16 10.80
C HIS A 381 0.59 22.40 12.02
N ILE A 382 0.72 23.65 12.50
CA ILE A 382 1.44 23.94 13.75
C ILE A 382 0.71 23.32 14.95
N VAL A 383 -0.62 23.42 15.00
CA VAL A 383 -1.38 22.83 16.10
C VAL A 383 -1.23 21.29 16.07
N ASN A 384 -1.17 20.67 14.89
CA ASN A 384 -0.88 19.24 14.81
C ASN A 384 0.57 18.91 15.22
N LEU A 385 1.54 19.76 14.89
CA LEU A 385 2.92 19.62 15.38
C LEU A 385 2.96 19.60 16.91
N GLY A 386 2.22 20.50 17.56
CA GLY A 386 2.09 20.56 19.02
C GLY A 386 1.64 19.24 19.65
N LYS A 387 0.71 18.52 19.00
CA LYS A 387 0.27 17.17 19.42
C LYS A 387 1.47 16.22 19.52
N TYR A 388 2.28 16.10 18.47
CA TYR A 388 3.42 15.18 18.45
C TYR A 388 4.55 15.61 19.40
N VAL A 389 4.81 16.92 19.53
CA VAL A 389 5.77 17.44 20.52
C VAL A 389 5.31 17.13 21.95
N SER A 390 4.02 17.26 22.25
CA SER A 390 3.50 16.91 23.58
C SER A 390 3.72 15.44 23.94
N ALA A 391 3.56 14.53 22.98
CA ALA A 391 3.85 13.10 23.16
C ALA A 391 5.35 12.84 23.39
N MET A 392 6.23 13.55 22.67
CA MET A 392 7.68 13.49 22.90
C MET A 392 8.05 14.01 24.29
N LEU A 393 7.46 15.11 24.76
CA LEU A 393 7.70 15.62 26.11
C LEU A 393 7.24 14.62 27.19
N ALA A 394 6.06 14.01 27.02
CA ALA A 394 5.57 12.98 27.93
C ALA A 394 6.54 11.78 27.99
N ALA A 395 6.99 11.27 26.84
CA ALA A 395 7.97 10.20 26.79
C ALA A 395 9.33 10.61 27.39
N GLY A 396 9.79 11.85 27.16
CA GLY A 396 11.04 12.37 27.72
C GLY A 396 11.01 12.49 29.24
N THR A 397 9.92 13.02 29.80
CA THR A 397 9.72 13.07 31.26
C THR A 397 9.67 11.68 31.88
N LYS A 398 9.06 10.70 31.20
CA LYS A 398 9.06 9.30 31.66
C LYS A 398 10.47 8.73 31.77
N VAL A 399 11.32 8.99 30.78
CA VAL A 399 12.74 8.57 30.80
C VAL A 399 13.49 9.26 31.95
N ALA A 400 13.23 10.54 32.20
CA ALA A 400 13.84 11.26 33.32
C ALA A 400 13.41 10.65 34.68
N TYR A 401 12.13 10.31 34.82
CA TYR A 401 11.63 9.61 36.00
C TYR A 401 12.27 8.23 36.19
N GLU A 402 12.41 7.42 35.13
CA GLU A 402 13.06 6.11 35.21
C GLU A 402 14.53 6.19 35.68
N ASN A 403 15.20 7.32 35.46
CA ASN A 403 16.59 7.53 35.86
C ASN A 403 16.73 8.05 37.30
N ASP A 404 15.88 8.98 37.74
CA ASP A 404 16.02 9.67 39.03
C ASP A 404 15.07 9.14 40.12
N ASN A 405 13.96 8.48 39.74
CA ASN A 405 12.92 7.93 40.62
C ASN A 405 12.38 8.91 41.69
N SER A 406 12.51 10.22 41.50
CA SER A 406 12.05 11.20 42.46
C SER A 406 10.56 11.51 42.32
N ALA A 407 9.91 11.86 43.45
CA ALA A 407 8.50 12.20 43.49
C ALA A 407 8.15 13.43 42.60
N GLY A 408 9.10 14.35 42.43
CA GLY A 408 8.96 15.50 41.54
C GLY A 408 8.83 15.08 40.07
N TRP A 409 9.71 14.19 39.59
CA TRP A 409 9.61 13.64 38.24
C TRP A 409 8.36 12.81 38.05
N LEU A 410 7.93 12.04 39.06
CA LEU A 410 6.67 11.30 38.99
C LEU A 410 5.47 12.23 38.77
N SER A 411 5.38 13.31 39.56
CA SER A 411 4.32 14.32 39.41
C SER A 411 4.35 14.96 38.01
N LEU A 412 5.54 15.32 37.53
CA LEU A 412 5.71 15.90 36.20
C LEU A 412 5.30 14.92 35.09
N VAL A 413 5.69 13.64 35.18
CA VAL A 413 5.30 12.60 34.22
C VAL A 413 3.79 12.48 34.15
N VAL A 414 3.10 12.43 35.29
CA VAL A 414 1.64 12.32 35.34
C VAL A 414 1.02 13.53 34.65
N ILE A 415 1.42 14.75 35.01
CA ILE A 415 0.86 15.99 34.44
C ILE A 415 1.09 16.03 32.92
N VAL A 416 2.33 15.86 32.47
CA VAL A 416 2.69 15.98 31.05
C VAL A 416 2.05 14.87 30.23
N SER A 417 2.00 13.63 30.74
CA SER A 417 1.34 12.51 30.06
C SER A 417 -0.17 12.71 29.98
N SER A 418 -0.82 13.22 31.04
CA SER A 418 -2.24 13.56 31.02
C SER A 418 -2.56 14.63 29.99
N VAL A 419 -1.78 15.73 29.94
CA VAL A 419 -1.96 16.80 28.95
C VAL A 419 -1.77 16.27 27.53
N ALA A 420 -0.69 15.51 27.28
CA ALA A 420 -0.44 14.91 25.97
C ALA A 420 -1.56 13.95 25.55
N THR A 421 -2.10 13.18 26.49
CA THR A 421 -3.20 12.23 26.23
C THR A 421 -4.49 12.98 25.88
N ILE A 422 -4.87 14.00 26.66
CA ILE A 422 -6.04 14.83 26.38
C ILE A 422 -5.91 15.51 25.01
N TYR A 423 -4.73 16.03 24.68
CA TYR A 423 -4.49 16.65 23.38
C TYR A 423 -4.63 15.65 22.24
N GLN A 424 -4.04 14.45 22.37
CA GLN A 424 -4.16 13.43 21.34
C GLN A 424 -5.62 12.98 21.15
N LEU A 425 -6.35 12.72 22.24
CA LEU A 425 -7.76 12.35 22.19
C LEU A 425 -8.63 13.46 21.57
N TYR A 426 -8.38 14.71 21.93
CA TYR A 426 -9.07 15.85 21.33
C TYR A 426 -8.83 15.90 19.82
N TRP A 427 -7.58 15.72 19.38
CA TRP A 427 -7.27 15.74 17.96
C TRP A 427 -7.97 14.60 17.22
N ASP A 428 -7.84 13.37 17.70
CA ASP A 428 -8.40 12.20 17.02
C ASP A 428 -9.93 12.30 16.95
N PHE A 429 -10.61 12.59 18.08
CA PHE A 429 -12.07 12.64 18.10
C PHE A 429 -12.63 13.90 17.45
N VAL A 430 -12.14 15.08 17.80
CA VAL A 430 -12.77 16.34 17.38
C VAL A 430 -12.27 16.77 16.01
N LYS A 431 -10.96 16.69 15.74
CA LYS A 431 -10.38 17.15 14.46
C LYS A 431 -10.51 16.10 13.36
N ASP A 432 -10.06 14.87 13.60
CA ASP A 432 -10.00 13.85 12.54
C ASP A 432 -11.38 13.19 12.31
N TRP A 433 -12.05 12.78 13.39
CA TRP A 433 -13.37 12.16 13.32
C TRP A 433 -14.52 13.18 13.20
N GLY A 434 -14.32 14.43 13.64
CA GLY A 434 -15.37 15.45 13.62
C GLY A 434 -16.45 15.25 14.69
N LEU A 435 -16.10 14.63 15.81
CA LEU A 435 -16.95 14.49 16.99
C LEU A 435 -17.25 15.88 17.59
N LEU A 436 -18.38 16.03 18.29
CA LEU A 436 -18.81 17.29 18.95
C LEU A 436 -19.27 18.41 18.00
N GLN A 437 -19.61 18.09 16.75
CA GLN A 437 -20.26 19.04 15.84
C GLN A 437 -21.78 19.06 16.05
N PHE A 438 -22.24 19.77 17.09
CA PHE A 438 -23.65 19.86 17.47
C PHE A 438 -24.55 20.49 16.40
N ASN A 439 -24.01 21.46 15.65
CA ASN A 439 -24.74 22.21 14.62
C ASN A 439 -24.72 21.53 13.23
N SER A 440 -24.35 20.25 13.17
CA SER A 440 -24.29 19.52 11.91
C SER A 440 -25.62 18.81 11.60
N LYS A 441 -25.81 18.40 10.35
CA LYS A 441 -26.93 17.53 9.91
C LYS A 441 -26.95 16.16 10.61
N ASN A 442 -25.83 15.75 11.20
CA ASN A 442 -25.67 14.50 11.92
C ASN A 442 -25.20 14.82 13.34
N PRO A 443 -26.10 14.99 14.33
CA PRO A 443 -25.72 15.37 15.68
C PRO A 443 -24.52 14.54 16.17
N TRP A 444 -23.50 15.23 16.70
CA TRP A 444 -22.21 14.68 17.15
C TRP A 444 -21.21 14.30 16.07
N LEU A 445 -21.53 14.35 14.79
CA LEU A 445 -20.63 13.99 13.69
C LEU A 445 -20.56 15.13 12.66
N ARG A 446 -19.61 15.05 11.72
CA ARG A 446 -19.54 16.02 10.61
C ARG A 446 -20.68 15.88 9.60
N ASN A 447 -20.88 16.94 8.81
CA ASN A 447 -21.90 17.00 7.76
C ASN A 447 -21.68 15.95 6.67
N ASP A 448 -20.43 15.81 6.21
CA ASP A 448 -20.07 14.91 5.12
C ASP A 448 -19.52 13.58 5.65
N LEU A 449 -20.39 12.57 5.64
CA LEU A 449 -20.07 11.20 6.02
C LEU A 449 -19.78 10.37 4.76
N ILE A 450 -18.64 9.68 4.78
CA ILE A 450 -18.18 8.74 3.76
C ILE A 450 -18.94 7.41 3.87
N LEU A 451 -19.17 6.94 5.09
CA LEU A 451 -19.90 5.70 5.37
C LEU A 451 -21.37 6.00 5.61
N LYS A 452 -22.25 5.16 5.06
CA LYS A 452 -23.71 5.35 5.18
C LYS A 452 -24.22 5.17 6.60
N GLN A 453 -23.58 4.29 7.37
CA GLN A 453 -24.05 3.89 8.70
C GLN A 453 -23.30 4.67 9.79
N LYS A 454 -24.05 5.48 10.56
CA LYS A 454 -23.50 6.34 11.62
C LYS A 454 -22.82 5.55 12.74
N TYR A 455 -23.38 4.40 13.13
CA TYR A 455 -22.83 3.57 14.20
C TYR A 455 -21.39 3.11 13.93
N ILE A 456 -21.00 2.97 12.65
CA ILE A 456 -19.63 2.57 12.29
C ILE A 456 -18.63 3.63 12.74
N TYR A 457 -18.98 4.92 12.66
CA TYR A 457 -18.12 6.01 13.14
C TYR A 457 -17.88 5.89 14.64
N PHE A 458 -18.92 5.66 15.42
CA PHE A 458 -18.80 5.51 16.88
C PHE A 458 -18.02 4.24 17.25
N ILE A 459 -18.27 3.10 16.60
CA ILE A 459 -17.48 1.88 16.81
C ILE A 459 -16.02 2.12 16.45
N SER A 460 -15.73 2.77 15.32
CA SER A 460 -14.35 3.07 14.94
C SER A 460 -13.66 4.01 15.93
N MET A 461 -14.37 4.99 16.48
CA MET A 461 -13.88 5.85 17.55
C MET A 461 -13.56 5.05 18.82
N VAL A 462 -14.46 4.16 19.25
CA VAL A 462 -14.24 3.27 20.41
C VAL A 462 -13.02 2.37 20.17
N CYS A 463 -12.89 1.78 18.98
CA CYS A 463 -11.73 0.97 18.61
C CYS A 463 -10.43 1.80 18.46
N SER A 464 -10.52 3.13 18.35
CA SER A 464 -9.36 4.03 18.26
C SER A 464 -8.83 4.45 19.63
N LEU A 465 -9.59 4.23 20.72
CA LEU A 465 -9.04 4.36 22.07
C LEU A 465 -8.02 3.23 22.29
N LYS A 466 -6.74 3.60 22.25
CA LYS A 466 -5.60 2.75 22.60
C LYS A 466 -5.29 2.84 24.08
#